data_AF-A0A3N5UQL6-F1
#
_entry.id   AF-A0A3N5UQL6-F1
#
_cell.length_a   1.000
_cell.length_b   1.000
_cell.length_c   1.000
_cell.angle_alpha   90.00
_cell.angle_beta   90.00
_cell.angle_gamma   90.00
#
_symmetry.space_group_name_H-M   'P 1'
#
loop_
_entity.id
_entity.type
_entity.pdbx_description
1 polymer ?
#
loop_
_entity_poly.entity_id
_entity_poly.type
_entity_poly.pdbx_seq_one_letter_code
_entity_poly.pdbx_strand_id
1 'polypeptide(L)'
;MYEEALGNQVAEYAEIPHELLGMANIRNWIMDHFPEQCMFMLDDDLEGLDVRTHEKSRFIFDPETIEQIIDNTYICANDVGARVFGFGVDHQVMHFRANRPFVVNIWTDQGWGVIGKDLRFDSRMTSRSNVDFCVLSMMKDRIVWIDDRYCWR
;
A
#
# COMPACT_ATOMS: atom_id res chain seq x y z
N MET A 1 -9.81 -6.90 -20.49
CA MET A 1 -8.96 -8.09 -20.75
C MET A 1 -8.67 -8.85 -19.45
N TYR A 2 -8.50 -8.14 -18.32
CA TYR A 2 -8.34 -8.71 -16.99
C TYR A 2 -9.63 -9.28 -16.38
N GLU A 3 -10.75 -8.56 -16.50
CA GLU A 3 -12.08 -9.03 -16.05
C GLU A 3 -12.55 -10.30 -16.78
N GLU A 4 -12.18 -10.45 -18.06
CA GLU A 4 -12.42 -11.66 -18.85
C GLU A 4 -11.53 -12.83 -18.37
N ALA A 5 -10.31 -12.56 -17.89
CA ALA A 5 -9.43 -13.57 -17.31
C ALA A 5 -9.88 -14.03 -15.92
N LEU A 6 -10.58 -13.16 -15.18
CA LEU A 6 -11.17 -13.44 -13.86
C LEU A 6 -12.63 -13.95 -13.93
N GLY A 7 -13.14 -14.25 -15.13
CA GLY A 7 -14.47 -14.87 -15.28
C GLY A 7 -15.64 -14.00 -14.83
N ASN A 8 -15.55 -12.67 -14.96
CA ASN A 8 -16.53 -11.68 -14.48
C ASN A 8 -16.71 -11.60 -12.94
N GLN A 9 -15.87 -12.25 -12.13
CA GLN A 9 -15.75 -11.97 -10.71
C GLN A 9 -14.52 -11.10 -10.47
N VAL A 10 -14.72 -9.80 -10.28
CA VAL A 10 -13.62 -8.84 -10.07
C VAL A 10 -13.18 -8.80 -8.59
N ALA A 11 -13.96 -9.36 -7.67
CA ALA A 11 -13.64 -9.44 -6.25
C ALA A 11 -14.36 -10.60 -5.54
N GLU A 12 -13.74 -11.11 -4.48
CA GLU A 12 -14.38 -11.99 -3.49
C GLU A 12 -14.75 -11.16 -2.25
N TYR A 13 -15.94 -11.43 -1.70
CA TYR A 13 -16.34 -10.82 -0.42
C TYR A 13 -15.89 -11.74 0.72
N ALA A 14 -15.11 -11.19 1.65
CA ALA A 14 -14.73 -11.86 2.88
C ALA A 14 -15.37 -11.16 4.09
N GLU A 15 -16.14 -11.89 4.88
CA GLU A 15 -16.74 -11.36 6.11
C GLU A 15 -15.72 -11.34 7.24
N ILE A 16 -15.44 -10.15 7.77
CA ILE A 16 -14.58 -9.97 8.93
C ILE A 16 -15.36 -10.39 10.20
N PRO A 17 -14.79 -11.22 11.09
CA PRO A 17 -15.45 -11.62 12.34
C PRO A 17 -15.86 -10.42 13.20
N HIS A 18 -17.10 -10.42 13.70
CA HIS A 18 -17.69 -9.27 14.40
C HIS A 18 -16.97 -8.90 15.69
N GLU A 19 -16.37 -9.88 16.37
CA GLU A 19 -15.59 -9.72 17.58
C GLU A 19 -14.26 -8.98 17.37
N LEU A 20 -13.84 -8.84 16.12
CA LEU A 20 -12.52 -8.34 15.77
C LEU A 20 -12.54 -6.80 15.65
N LEU A 21 -12.08 -6.15 16.72
CA LEU A 21 -12.13 -4.70 16.85
C LEU A 21 -10.79 -4.04 16.50
N GLY A 22 -10.84 -2.96 15.73
CA GLY A 22 -9.70 -2.10 15.44
C GLY A 22 -8.84 -2.55 14.25
N MET A 23 -8.34 -1.57 13.51
CA MET A 23 -7.67 -1.80 12.21
C MET A 23 -6.42 -2.69 12.31
N ALA A 24 -5.65 -2.61 13.40
CA ALA A 24 -4.48 -3.47 13.58
C ALA A 24 -4.87 -4.96 13.62
N ASN A 25 -5.94 -5.31 14.34
CA ASN A 25 -6.45 -6.67 14.38
C ASN A 25 -7.00 -7.09 13.03
N ILE A 26 -7.76 -6.21 12.36
CA ILE A 26 -8.33 -6.50 11.03
C ILE A 26 -7.22 -6.81 10.03
N ARG A 27 -6.16 -6.01 10.00
CA ARG A 27 -5.03 -6.22 9.09
C ARG A 27 -4.27 -7.51 9.42
N ASN A 28 -4.05 -7.82 10.69
CA ASN A 28 -3.47 -9.13 11.08
C ASN A 28 -4.37 -10.30 10.62
N TRP A 29 -5.69 -10.18 10.77
CA TRP A 29 -6.64 -11.19 10.29
C TRP A 29 -6.57 -11.35 8.77
N ILE A 30 -6.56 -10.26 8.00
CA ILE A 30 -6.37 -10.28 6.54
C ILE A 30 -5.09 -11.04 6.20
N MET A 31 -3.97 -10.73 6.87
CA MET A 31 -2.69 -11.39 6.63
C MET A 31 -2.67 -12.89 6.97
N ASP A 32 -3.55 -13.35 7.85
CA ASP A 32 -3.67 -14.77 8.21
C ASP A 32 -4.68 -15.50 7.32
N HIS A 33 -5.76 -14.81 6.91
CA HIS A 33 -6.85 -15.36 6.12
C HIS A 33 -6.44 -15.64 4.67
N PHE A 34 -5.77 -14.69 4.03
CA PHE A 34 -5.38 -14.78 2.62
C PHE A 34 -4.02 -15.50 2.48
N PRO A 35 -3.90 -16.55 1.65
CA PRO A 35 -2.66 -17.33 1.53
C PRO A 35 -1.53 -16.60 0.80
N GLU A 36 -1.84 -15.52 0.07
CA GLU A 36 -0.91 -14.75 -0.75
C GLU A 36 0.26 -14.20 0.08
N GLN A 37 1.44 -14.19 -0.53
CA GLN A 37 2.62 -13.61 0.12
C GLN A 37 2.62 -12.09 0.09
N CYS A 38 2.08 -11.48 -0.97
CA CYS A 38 1.94 -10.05 -1.08
C CYS A 38 0.47 -9.68 -0.96
N MET A 39 0.18 -8.72 -0.09
CA MET A 39 -1.15 -8.13 0.04
C MET A 39 -1.03 -6.64 -0.12
N PHE A 40 -1.82 -6.07 -1.03
CA PHE A 40 -1.99 -4.63 -1.14
C PHE A 40 -3.34 -4.26 -0.52
N MET A 41 -3.31 -3.43 0.51
CA MET A 41 -4.50 -3.00 1.26
C MET A 41 -4.79 -1.54 0.92
N LEU A 42 -6.06 -1.23 0.69
CA LEU A 42 -6.58 0.10 0.40
C LEU A 42 -7.67 0.46 1.41
N ASP A 43 -7.73 1.73 1.81
CA ASP A 43 -8.89 2.30 2.49
C ASP A 43 -10.06 2.42 1.49
N ASP A 44 -11.30 2.44 2.01
CA ASP A 44 -12.53 2.31 1.23
C ASP A 44 -13.03 3.62 0.59
N ASP A 45 -12.40 4.75 0.94
CA ASP A 45 -12.76 6.09 0.50
C ASP A 45 -11.85 6.65 -0.61
N LEU A 46 -11.01 5.81 -1.20
CA LEU A 46 -10.07 6.21 -2.26
C LEU A 46 -10.70 6.18 -3.65
N GLU A 47 -10.40 7.20 -4.45
CA GLU A 47 -10.90 7.36 -5.82
C GLU A 47 -9.83 7.02 -6.89
N GLY A 48 -8.55 7.14 -6.56
CA GLY A 48 -7.46 6.86 -7.49
C GLY A 48 -6.09 7.41 -7.06
N LEU A 49 -5.21 7.68 -8.03
CA LEU A 49 -3.85 8.17 -7.78
C LEU A 49 -3.61 9.56 -8.40
N ASP A 50 -3.07 10.47 -7.61
CA ASP A 50 -2.47 11.72 -8.09
C ASP A 50 -1.02 11.48 -8.54
N VAL A 51 -0.70 11.90 -9.77
CA VAL A 51 0.68 11.89 -10.32
C VAL A 51 1.37 13.20 -9.99
N ARG A 52 2.50 13.11 -9.30
CA ARG A 52 3.22 14.26 -8.73
C ARG A 52 4.41 14.74 -9.55
N THR A 53 4.71 14.09 -10.67
CA THR A 53 5.90 14.35 -11.49
C THR A 53 5.79 15.57 -12.42
N HIS A 54 4.62 16.22 -12.48
CA HIS A 54 4.35 17.35 -13.36
C HIS A 54 4.14 18.65 -12.56
N GLU A 55 4.12 19.81 -13.24
CA GLU A 55 3.82 21.12 -12.63
C GLU A 55 2.43 21.18 -11.98
N LYS A 56 1.50 20.31 -12.42
CA LYS A 56 0.15 20.14 -11.88
C LYS A 56 -0.11 18.67 -11.65
N SER A 57 -0.87 18.35 -10.60
CA SER A 57 -1.29 16.97 -10.38
C SER A 57 -2.13 16.47 -11.55
N ARG A 58 -1.87 15.24 -11.99
CA ARG A 58 -2.72 14.53 -12.94
C ARG A 58 -3.35 13.36 -12.20
N PHE A 59 -4.67 13.28 -12.22
CA PHE A 59 -5.41 12.20 -11.58
C PHE A 59 -5.52 10.98 -12.51
N ILE A 60 -5.27 9.79 -11.96
CA ILE A 60 -5.44 8.48 -12.59
C ILE A 60 -6.55 7.75 -11.84
N PHE A 61 -7.59 7.34 -12.57
CA PHE A 61 -8.71 6.55 -12.05
C PHE A 61 -8.93 5.26 -12.85
N ASP A 62 -8.11 5.01 -13.88
CA ASP A 62 -8.19 3.81 -14.70
C ASP A 62 -7.64 2.60 -13.91
N PRO A 63 -8.45 1.55 -13.65
CA PRO A 63 -8.03 0.43 -12.80
C PRO A 63 -6.83 -0.35 -13.34
N GLU A 64 -6.78 -0.62 -14.65
CA GLU A 64 -5.67 -1.35 -15.27
C GLU A 64 -4.34 -0.57 -15.12
N THR A 65 -4.40 0.76 -15.25
CA THR A 65 -3.23 1.63 -14.99
C THR A 65 -2.82 1.61 -13.52
N ILE A 66 -3.77 1.70 -12.59
CA ILE A 66 -3.48 1.69 -11.14
C ILE A 66 -2.85 0.35 -10.73
N GLU A 67 -3.42 -0.77 -11.18
CA GLU A 67 -2.88 -2.10 -10.94
C GLU A 67 -1.45 -2.22 -11.47
N GLN A 68 -1.20 -1.78 -12.71
CA GLN A 68 0.14 -1.79 -13.28
C GLN A 68 1.14 -0.95 -12.47
N ILE A 69 0.71 0.16 -11.86
CA ILE A 69 1.54 0.98 -10.97
C ILE A 69 1.84 0.24 -9.67
N ILE A 70 0.84 -0.43 -9.07
CA ILE A 70 1.00 -1.26 -7.87
C ILE A 70 1.98 -2.40 -8.15
N ASP A 71 1.80 -3.14 -9.24
CA ASP A 71 2.65 -4.27 -9.63
C ASP A 71 4.11 -3.84 -9.85
N ASN A 72 4.33 -2.73 -10.55
CA ASN A 72 5.67 -2.20 -10.76
C ASN A 72 6.33 -1.80 -9.42
N THR A 73 5.55 -1.21 -8.52
CA THR A 73 6.03 -0.82 -7.19
C THR A 73 6.37 -2.05 -6.33
N TYR A 74 5.52 -3.08 -6.39
CA TYR A 74 5.75 -4.37 -5.76
C TYR A 74 7.04 -5.04 -6.25
N ILE A 75 7.25 -5.11 -7.57
CA ILE A 75 8.46 -5.71 -8.16
C ILE A 75 9.70 -5.00 -7.63
N CYS A 76 9.73 -3.67 -7.67
CA CYS A 76 10.85 -2.91 -7.14
C CYS A 76 11.06 -3.14 -5.64
N ALA A 77 9.99 -3.12 -4.84
CA ALA A 77 10.06 -3.36 -3.40
C ALA A 77 10.62 -4.75 -3.07
N ASN A 78 10.13 -5.77 -3.76
CA ASN A 78 10.56 -7.15 -3.59
C ASN A 78 12.05 -7.33 -3.98
N ASP A 79 12.48 -6.74 -5.09
CA ASP A 79 13.86 -6.84 -5.58
C ASP A 79 14.88 -6.20 -4.62
N VAL A 80 14.49 -5.15 -3.90
CA VAL A 80 15.35 -4.52 -2.88
C VAL A 80 15.20 -5.14 -1.48
N GLY A 81 14.35 -6.16 -1.33
CA GLY A 81 14.10 -6.84 -0.06
C GLY A 81 13.25 -6.07 0.94
N ALA A 82 12.45 -5.10 0.47
CA ALA A 82 11.50 -4.39 1.32
C ALA A 82 10.28 -5.27 1.63
N ARG A 83 9.80 -5.23 2.87
CA ARG A 83 8.56 -5.91 3.28
C ARG A 83 7.33 -5.02 3.25
N VAL A 84 7.53 -3.71 3.16
CA VAL A 84 6.45 -2.74 3.10
C VAL A 84 6.73 -1.81 1.93
N PHE A 85 5.69 -1.55 1.15
CA PHE A 85 5.77 -0.61 0.04
C PHE A 85 4.48 0.19 -0.11
N GLY A 86 4.56 1.29 -0.84
CA GLY A 86 3.39 2.10 -1.12
C GLY A 86 3.75 3.38 -1.84
N PHE A 87 2.93 4.40 -1.64
CA PHE A 87 3.01 5.66 -2.36
C PHE A 87 3.17 6.83 -1.38
N GLY A 88 3.42 8.02 -1.92
CA GLY A 88 3.54 9.24 -1.15
C GLY A 88 2.25 9.56 -0.38
N VAL A 89 2.39 10.30 0.73
CA VAL A 89 1.27 10.68 1.62
C VAL A 89 0.80 12.12 1.42
N ASP A 90 1.39 12.83 0.46
CA ASP A 90 1.20 14.25 0.27
C ASP A 90 0.79 14.57 -1.16
N HIS A 91 -0.45 15.03 -1.33
CA HIS A 91 -1.02 15.38 -2.63
C HIS A 91 -0.40 16.66 -3.24
N GLN A 92 0.40 17.43 -2.48
CA GLN A 92 1.04 18.64 -2.99
C GLN A 92 2.19 18.31 -3.93
N VAL A 93 2.03 18.64 -5.21
CA VAL A 93 3.07 18.48 -6.24
C VAL A 93 4.33 19.29 -5.94
N MET A 94 4.20 20.41 -5.22
CA MET A 94 5.33 21.25 -4.82
C MET A 94 6.24 20.58 -3.79
N HIS A 95 5.74 19.56 -3.09
CA HIS A 95 6.53 18.81 -2.12
C HIS A 95 7.26 17.62 -2.75
N PHE A 96 6.91 17.25 -3.99
CA PHE A 96 7.60 16.20 -4.73
C PHE A 96 9.02 16.63 -5.10
N ARG A 97 9.97 15.72 -4.92
CA ARG A 97 11.38 15.95 -5.24
C ARG A 97 11.77 15.08 -6.42
N ALA A 98 11.86 15.68 -7.61
CA ALA A 98 12.20 14.97 -8.85
C ALA A 98 13.56 14.25 -8.80
N ASN A 99 14.51 14.71 -7.99
CA ASN A 99 15.80 14.04 -7.78
C ASN A 99 15.74 12.87 -6.78
N ARG A 100 14.58 12.63 -6.15
CA ARG A 100 14.32 11.56 -5.19
C ARG A 100 12.90 10.96 -5.40
N PRO A 101 12.62 10.40 -6.59
CA PRO A 101 11.29 9.85 -6.92
C PRO A 101 10.94 8.60 -6.12
N PHE A 102 11.95 7.92 -5.56
CA PHE A 102 11.78 6.79 -4.66
C PHE A 102 12.35 7.16 -3.29
N VAL A 103 11.59 6.87 -2.23
CA VAL A 103 11.98 7.16 -0.86
C VAL A 103 11.92 5.86 -0.06
N VAL A 104 12.94 5.64 0.78
CA VAL A 104 13.20 4.31 1.36
C VAL A 104 13.06 4.26 2.88
N ASN A 105 12.75 5.41 3.50
CA ASN A 105 12.87 5.63 4.94
C ASN A 105 11.75 6.54 5.48
N ILE A 106 10.58 6.47 4.86
CA ILE A 106 9.36 7.16 5.30
C ILE A 106 8.23 6.14 5.45
N TRP A 107 7.10 6.59 5.99
CA TRP A 107 5.88 5.80 6.11
C TRP A 107 4.95 6.05 4.92
N THR A 108 3.98 5.16 4.75
CA THR A 108 2.89 5.28 3.78
C THR A 108 1.55 5.13 4.48
N ASP A 109 0.49 5.56 3.81
CA ASP A 109 -0.88 5.63 4.34
C ASP A 109 -1.88 5.40 3.22
N GLN A 110 -3.15 5.21 3.60
CA GLN A 110 -4.32 5.02 2.71
C GLN A 110 -4.28 3.77 1.84
N GLY A 111 -3.16 3.50 1.17
CA GLY A 111 -2.96 2.29 0.40
C GLY A 111 -1.51 1.83 0.37
N TRP A 112 -1.26 0.61 0.84
CA TRP A 112 0.09 0.08 0.98
C TRP A 112 0.12 -1.44 0.82
N GLY A 113 1.30 -1.94 0.46
CA GLY A 113 1.59 -3.35 0.30
C GLY A 113 2.44 -3.91 1.43
N VAL A 114 2.19 -5.18 1.76
CA VAL A 114 2.97 -5.98 2.71
C VAL A 114 3.44 -7.26 2.02
N ILE A 115 4.74 -7.54 2.10
CA ILE A 115 5.41 -8.71 1.50
C ILE A 115 5.87 -9.65 2.62
N GLY A 116 5.28 -10.84 2.64
CA GLY A 116 5.47 -11.87 3.65
C GLY A 116 4.59 -11.67 4.90
N LYS A 117 4.74 -12.60 5.86
CA LYS A 117 3.89 -12.69 7.06
C LYS A 117 4.66 -12.56 8.38
N ASP A 118 5.95 -12.23 8.30
CA ASP A 118 6.84 -12.19 9.48
C ASP A 118 6.66 -10.96 10.37
N LEU A 119 6.02 -9.91 9.84
CA LEU A 119 5.71 -8.68 10.57
C LEU A 119 4.22 -8.68 10.90
N ARG A 120 3.87 -8.19 12.09
CA ARG A 120 2.49 -8.07 12.57
C ARG A 120 2.21 -6.68 13.09
N PHE A 121 0.99 -6.22 12.89
CA PHE A 121 0.51 -4.98 13.49
C PHE A 121 0.38 -5.16 15.00
N ASP A 122 0.77 -4.15 15.79
CA ASP A 122 0.55 -4.16 17.23
C ASP A 122 -0.93 -3.94 17.54
N SER A 123 -1.60 -4.96 18.07
CA SER A 123 -3.03 -4.92 18.41
C SER A 123 -3.38 -3.93 19.53
N ARG A 124 -2.39 -3.43 20.27
CA ARG A 124 -2.56 -2.40 21.29
C ARG A 124 -2.66 -0.99 20.68
N MET A 125 -2.25 -0.81 19.43
CA MET A 125 -2.31 0.46 18.74
C MET A 125 -3.74 0.79 18.31
N THR A 126 -4.29 1.87 18.88
CA THR A 126 -5.64 2.35 18.55
C THR A 126 -5.68 3.27 17.33
N SER A 127 -4.54 3.85 16.94
CA SER A 127 -4.43 4.75 15.79
C SER A 127 -3.05 4.64 15.16
N ARG A 128 -2.91 5.04 13.89
CA ARG A 128 -1.63 5.07 13.16
C ARG A 128 -0.86 3.74 13.17
N SER A 129 -1.57 2.62 13.18
CA SER A 129 -0.96 1.29 13.18
C SER A 129 -0.16 1.00 11.91
N ASN A 130 -0.47 1.65 10.79
CA ASN A 130 0.31 1.65 9.56
C ASN A 130 1.68 2.33 9.73
N VAL A 131 1.73 3.48 10.41
CA VAL A 131 2.99 4.19 10.68
C VAL A 131 3.90 3.35 11.58
N ASP A 132 3.33 2.78 12.65
CA ASP A 132 4.05 1.85 13.53
C ASP A 132 4.60 0.64 12.77
N PHE A 133 3.78 0.05 11.88
CA PHE A 133 4.20 -1.06 11.04
C PHE A 133 5.34 -0.71 10.07
N CYS A 134 5.33 0.51 9.49
CA CYS A 134 6.43 1.01 8.66
C CYS A 134 7.71 1.16 9.50
N VAL A 135 7.61 1.67 10.73
CA VAL A 135 8.76 1.77 11.64
C VAL A 135 9.29 0.39 12.00
N LEU A 136 8.42 -0.58 12.27
CA LEU A 136 8.80 -1.96 12.53
C LEU A 136 9.55 -2.58 11.33
N SER A 137 9.05 -2.37 10.11
CA SER A 137 9.74 -2.77 8.87
C SER A 137 11.11 -2.12 8.76
N MET A 138 11.24 -0.81 9.00
CA MET A 138 12.54 -0.14 8.98
C MET A 138 13.49 -0.60 10.09
N MET A 139 12.99 -1.05 11.25
CA MET A 139 13.83 -1.62 12.30
C MET A 139 14.42 -2.97 11.88
N LYS A 140 13.65 -3.79 11.17
CA LYS A 140 14.04 -5.15 10.76
C LYS A 140 14.80 -5.16 9.43
N ASP A 141 14.21 -4.59 8.39
CA ASP A 141 14.68 -4.68 7.01
C ASP A 141 15.44 -3.42 6.56
N ARG A 142 15.49 -2.37 7.41
CA ARG A 142 16.14 -1.07 7.13
C ARG A 142 15.52 -0.29 5.97
N ILE A 143 14.37 -0.72 5.47
CA ILE A 143 13.76 -0.16 4.28
C ILE A 143 12.22 -0.26 4.33
N VAL A 144 11.58 0.77 3.77
CA VAL A 144 10.19 0.77 3.31
C VAL A 144 10.21 1.39 1.91
N TRP A 145 9.68 0.72 0.90
CA TRP A 145 9.80 1.18 -0.48
C TRP A 145 8.63 2.10 -0.88
N ILE A 146 8.89 3.39 -1.04
CA ILE A 146 7.87 4.36 -1.45
C ILE A 146 8.14 4.88 -2.86
N ASP A 147 7.17 4.71 -3.73
CA ASP A 147 7.12 5.41 -5.01
C ASP A 147 6.44 6.77 -4.83
N ASP A 148 7.25 7.80 -4.59
CA ASP A 148 6.79 9.16 -4.24
C ASP A 148 6.25 9.93 -5.47
N ARG A 149 6.33 9.32 -6.66
CA ARG A 149 5.74 9.85 -7.90
C ARG A 149 4.21 9.84 -7.87
N TYR A 150 3.62 9.00 -7.02
CA TYR A 150 2.18 8.84 -6.87
C TYR A 150 1.74 9.08 -5.42
N CYS A 151 0.47 9.41 -5.24
CA CYS A 151 -0.19 9.54 -3.94
C CYS A 151 -1.66 9.15 -4.11
N TRP A 152 -2.24 8.42 -3.15
CA TRP A 152 -3.67 8.13 -3.15
C TRP A 152 -4.48 9.41 -3.06
N ARG A 153 -5.71 9.39 -3.56
CA ARG A 153 -6.65 10.50 -3.52
C ARG A 153 -8.02 9.99 -3.13
#